data_AF-G7DTZ7-F1
#
_entry.id   AF-G7DTZ7-F1
#
_cell.length_a   1.000
_cell.length_b   1.000
_cell.length_c   1.000
_cell.angle_alpha   90.00
_cell.angle_beta   90.00
_cell.angle_gamma   90.00
#
_symmetry.space_group_name_H-M   'P 1'
#
loop_
_entity.id
_entity.type
_entity.pdbx_description
1 polymer ?
#
loop_
_entity_poly.entity_id
_entity_poly.type
_entity_poly.pdbx_seq_one_letter_code
_entity_poly.pdbx_strand_id
1 'polypeptide(L)'
;MPSYERIVTGGSQLLAWQLKDQPVLIVGGGQVAADRLRCVLAADAKVTLVSPASGLGEEVRYRLFSEQWPHLTYIDRIFQDDDVKGQYMVLTALDDSTISRHIHSLCKQQKIIVNVADVIPLCDFFFGSVIRRGPLQVMVSTGGKGPRIANRIRKMIEDALPHDCGEAIENVGTLRAELRRRAPAQEEGKRRMAWMVRVCDRWSLEQLAAMDDAMREKILDGWEDDRALYYADVTSASTLASISLKWQSLWRRCPYSRAAGQFGILAGLMGFSFGIASTLAFQTIRLKR
;
A
#
# COMPACT_ATOMS: atom_id res chain seq x y z
N MET A 1 24.31 29.11 -9.43
CA MET A 1 23.23 29.02 -10.44
C MET A 1 22.62 27.64 -10.32
N PRO A 2 21.28 27.48 -10.33
CA PRO A 2 20.68 26.15 -10.36
C PRO A 2 21.10 25.46 -11.67
N SER A 3 21.70 24.27 -11.54
CA SER A 3 22.03 23.41 -12.67
C SER A 3 20.81 22.55 -12.95
N TYR A 4 20.07 22.88 -13.99
CA TYR A 4 18.95 22.04 -14.44
C TYR A 4 19.50 20.87 -15.25
N GLU A 5 19.08 19.65 -14.92
CA GLU A 5 19.42 18.47 -15.70
C GLU A 5 18.84 18.57 -17.12
N ARG A 6 19.56 18.01 -18.10
CA ARG A 6 19.10 17.95 -19.49
C ARG A 6 17.90 17.01 -19.58
N ILE A 7 16.81 17.48 -20.18
CA ILE A 7 15.65 16.64 -20.47
C ILE A 7 16.03 15.56 -21.50
N VAL A 8 15.79 14.29 -21.14
CA VAL A 8 15.93 13.13 -22.03
C VAL A 8 14.55 12.71 -22.52
N THR A 9 14.36 12.66 -23.83
CA THR A 9 13.08 12.29 -24.47
C THR A 9 12.95 10.78 -24.70
N GLY A 10 11.73 10.30 -24.97
CA GLY A 10 11.48 8.91 -25.38
C GLY A 10 11.07 7.95 -24.25
N GLY A 11 10.86 8.47 -23.04
CA GLY A 11 10.20 7.76 -21.95
C GLY A 11 8.68 7.99 -21.93
N SER A 12 7.94 7.05 -21.34
CA SER A 12 6.52 7.26 -21.00
C SER A 12 6.39 8.01 -19.68
N GLN A 13 5.42 8.92 -19.58
CA GLN A 13 5.01 9.46 -18.29
C GLN A 13 4.28 8.36 -17.51
N LEU A 14 4.79 8.00 -16.34
CA LEU A 14 4.13 7.02 -15.46
C LEU A 14 3.07 7.74 -14.63
N LEU A 15 1.85 7.23 -14.64
CA LEU A 15 0.69 7.79 -13.94
C LEU A 15 -0.06 6.68 -13.20
N ALA A 16 -0.55 6.98 -12.00
CA ALA A 16 -1.49 6.13 -11.28
C ALA A 16 -2.92 6.51 -11.67
N TRP A 17 -3.48 5.79 -12.64
CA TRP A 17 -4.78 6.12 -13.22
C TRP A 17 -5.92 5.80 -12.24
N GLN A 18 -6.71 6.80 -11.89
CA GLN A 18 -7.91 6.63 -11.05
C GLN A 18 -9.08 6.18 -11.93
N LEU A 19 -9.48 4.91 -11.81
CA LEU A 19 -10.58 4.32 -12.58
C LEU A 19 -11.84 4.05 -11.75
N LYS A 20 -11.84 4.41 -10.47
CA LYS A 20 -13.00 4.23 -9.60
C LYS A 20 -14.24 4.84 -10.23
N ASP A 21 -15.29 4.03 -10.34
CA ASP A 21 -16.58 4.38 -10.92
C ASP A 21 -16.58 4.76 -12.42
N GLN A 22 -15.44 4.65 -13.11
CA GLN A 22 -15.32 4.96 -14.54
C GLN A 22 -15.79 3.77 -15.40
N PRO A 23 -16.55 4.01 -16.49
CA PRO A 23 -16.97 2.97 -17.41
C PRO A 23 -15.80 2.48 -18.27
N VAL A 24 -15.51 1.18 -18.18
CA VAL A 24 -14.42 0.53 -18.93
C VAL A 24 -14.96 -0.66 -19.72
N LEU A 25 -14.73 -0.65 -21.02
CA LEU A 25 -15.08 -1.76 -21.90
C LEU A 25 -13.87 -2.66 -22.13
N ILE A 26 -14.04 -3.96 -21.95
CA ILE A 26 -13.11 -5.01 -22.38
C ILE A 26 -13.76 -5.79 -23.51
N VAL A 27 -13.05 -5.89 -24.65
CA VAL A 27 -13.52 -6.65 -25.81
C VAL A 27 -12.62 -7.87 -26.00
N GLY A 28 -13.20 -9.06 -25.89
CA GLY A 28 -12.49 -10.34 -25.92
C GLY A 28 -12.50 -11.07 -24.56
N GLY A 29 -12.27 -12.38 -24.60
CA GLY A 29 -12.43 -13.28 -23.46
C GLY A 29 -11.21 -14.12 -23.08
N GLY A 30 -10.09 -13.97 -23.79
CA GLY A 30 -8.89 -14.81 -23.62
C GLY A 30 -8.01 -14.43 -22.41
N GLN A 31 -6.77 -14.95 -22.39
CA GLN A 31 -5.83 -14.70 -21.30
C GLN A 31 -5.47 -13.21 -21.15
N VAL A 32 -5.32 -12.50 -22.27
CA VAL A 32 -5.07 -11.05 -22.24
C VAL A 32 -6.24 -10.31 -21.58
N ALA A 33 -7.49 -10.72 -21.87
CA ALA A 33 -8.67 -10.14 -21.25
C ALA A 33 -8.68 -10.40 -19.73
N ALA A 34 -8.26 -11.59 -19.27
CA ALA A 34 -8.12 -11.88 -17.84
C ALA A 34 -7.14 -10.94 -17.15
N ASP A 35 -5.97 -10.68 -17.75
CA ASP A 35 -4.98 -9.76 -17.23
C ASP A 35 -5.55 -8.33 -17.12
N ARG A 36 -6.25 -7.86 -18.17
CA ARG A 36 -6.92 -6.56 -18.18
C ARG A 36 -8.00 -6.47 -17.10
N LEU A 37 -8.83 -7.50 -16.99
CA LEU A 37 -9.93 -7.59 -16.05
C LEU A 37 -9.41 -7.48 -14.61
N ARG A 38 -8.34 -8.19 -14.25
CA ARG A 38 -7.69 -8.06 -12.93
C ARG A 38 -7.27 -6.61 -12.64
N CYS A 39 -6.64 -5.94 -13.60
CA CYS A 39 -6.14 -4.57 -13.41
C CYS A 39 -7.27 -3.58 -13.14
N VAL A 40 -8.34 -3.62 -13.94
CA VAL A 40 -9.42 -2.62 -13.86
C VAL A 40 -10.41 -2.90 -12.73
N LEU A 41 -10.68 -4.18 -12.42
CA LEU A 41 -11.47 -4.55 -11.24
C LEU A 41 -10.77 -4.14 -9.95
N ALA A 42 -9.46 -4.36 -9.86
CA ALA A 42 -8.68 -3.93 -8.70
C ALA A 42 -8.57 -2.39 -8.58
N ALA A 43 -8.96 -1.64 -9.62
CA ALA A 43 -9.04 -0.18 -9.62
C ALA A 43 -10.49 0.35 -9.48
N ASP A 44 -11.43 -0.53 -9.10
CA ASP A 44 -12.85 -0.21 -8.85
C ASP A 44 -13.58 0.37 -10.07
N ALA A 45 -13.17 -0.04 -11.28
CA ALA A 45 -13.83 0.38 -12.52
C ALA A 45 -15.22 -0.27 -12.68
N LYS A 46 -16.09 0.40 -13.43
CA LYS A 46 -17.36 -0.18 -13.90
C LYS A 46 -17.11 -0.89 -15.22
N VAL A 47 -16.92 -2.19 -15.15
CA VAL A 47 -16.42 -3.00 -16.27
C VAL A 47 -17.59 -3.60 -17.05
N THR A 48 -17.57 -3.41 -18.36
CA THR A 48 -18.37 -4.18 -19.31
C THR A 48 -17.44 -5.09 -20.09
N LEU A 49 -17.66 -6.40 -20.07
CA LEU A 49 -16.92 -7.38 -20.86
C LEU A 49 -17.81 -7.92 -21.98
N VAL A 50 -17.36 -7.74 -23.23
CA VAL A 50 -18.05 -8.22 -24.42
C VAL A 50 -17.21 -9.32 -25.06
N SER A 51 -17.74 -10.54 -25.07
CA SER A 51 -17.12 -11.68 -25.74
C SER A 51 -18.15 -12.80 -25.89
N PRO A 52 -18.12 -13.61 -26.96
CA PRO A 52 -18.87 -14.85 -27.01
C PRO A 52 -18.43 -15.80 -25.88
N ALA A 53 -19.37 -16.55 -25.30
CA ALA A 53 -19.11 -17.50 -24.21
C ALA A 53 -18.14 -18.62 -24.61
N SER A 54 -18.09 -18.97 -25.89
CA SER A 54 -17.14 -19.94 -26.45
C SER A 54 -15.69 -19.44 -26.46
N GLY A 55 -15.48 -18.12 -26.42
CA GLY A 55 -14.15 -17.49 -26.40
C GLY A 55 -13.66 -17.10 -25.00
N LEU A 56 -14.41 -17.43 -23.94
CA LEU A 56 -13.99 -17.13 -22.57
C LEU A 56 -12.95 -18.14 -22.07
N GLY A 57 -11.77 -17.64 -21.73
CA GLY A 57 -10.74 -18.40 -21.02
C GLY A 57 -11.15 -18.72 -19.58
N GLU A 58 -10.49 -19.71 -19.00
CA GLU A 58 -10.80 -20.24 -17.65
C GLU A 58 -10.85 -19.15 -16.58
N GLU A 59 -9.84 -18.28 -16.55
CA GLU A 59 -9.72 -17.22 -15.54
C GLU A 59 -10.81 -16.15 -15.67
N VAL A 60 -11.26 -15.84 -16.90
CA VAL A 60 -12.37 -14.91 -17.15
C VAL A 60 -13.68 -15.53 -16.69
N ARG A 61 -13.92 -16.82 -17.02
CA ARG A 61 -15.11 -17.55 -16.56
C ARG A 61 -15.18 -17.59 -15.03
N TYR A 62 -14.06 -17.89 -14.37
CA TYR A 62 -13.98 -17.90 -12.91
C TYR A 62 -14.42 -16.55 -12.30
N ARG A 63 -13.87 -15.43 -12.79
CA ARG A 63 -14.23 -14.10 -12.26
C ARG A 63 -15.66 -13.67 -12.57
N LEU A 64 -16.20 -14.08 -13.72
CA LEU A 64 -17.56 -13.74 -14.11
C LEU A 64 -18.61 -14.52 -13.31
N PHE A 65 -18.36 -15.80 -13.02
CA PHE A 65 -19.40 -16.71 -12.54
C PHE A 65 -19.16 -17.26 -11.14
N SER A 66 -17.93 -17.24 -10.63
CA SER A 66 -17.58 -17.75 -9.30
C SER A 66 -17.40 -16.63 -8.26
N GLU A 67 -17.14 -15.41 -8.70
CA GLU A 67 -16.99 -14.22 -7.85
C GLU A 67 -18.16 -13.26 -8.07
N GLN A 68 -18.55 -12.51 -7.04
CA GLN A 68 -19.55 -11.45 -7.16
C GLN A 68 -18.85 -10.11 -7.25
N TRP A 69 -18.98 -9.46 -8.40
CA TRP A 69 -18.45 -8.12 -8.65
C TRP A 69 -19.62 -7.15 -8.86
N PRO A 70 -19.78 -6.12 -8.01
CA PRO A 70 -20.95 -5.24 -8.06
C PRO A 70 -21.06 -4.42 -9.36
N HIS A 71 -19.95 -4.23 -10.07
CA HIS A 71 -19.86 -3.37 -11.24
C HIS A 71 -19.25 -4.08 -12.46
N LEU A 72 -19.46 -5.40 -12.58
CA LEU A 72 -19.04 -6.20 -13.73
C LEU A 72 -20.28 -6.65 -14.51
N THR A 73 -20.38 -6.22 -15.76
CA THR A 73 -21.43 -6.64 -16.69
C THR A 73 -20.80 -7.48 -17.80
N TYR A 74 -21.37 -8.66 -18.05
CA TYR A 74 -20.96 -9.53 -19.16
C TYR A 74 -22.04 -9.56 -20.24
N ILE A 75 -21.60 -9.40 -21.49
CA ILE A 75 -22.47 -9.46 -22.66
C ILE A 75 -21.97 -10.57 -23.59
N ASP A 76 -22.75 -11.64 -23.68
CA ASP A 76 -22.44 -12.83 -24.49
C ASP A 76 -22.74 -12.60 -25.97
N ARG A 77 -21.86 -11.85 -26.64
CA ARG A 77 -21.87 -11.67 -28.09
C ARG A 77 -20.54 -11.10 -28.58
N ILE A 78 -20.41 -11.00 -29.89
CA ILE A 78 -19.36 -10.21 -30.52
C ILE A 78 -19.58 -8.70 -30.31
N PHE A 79 -18.49 -7.95 -30.45
CA PHE A 79 -18.48 -6.48 -30.40
C PHE A 79 -19.42 -5.85 -31.44
N GLN A 80 -20.03 -4.74 -31.05
CA GLN A 80 -20.80 -3.85 -31.91
C GLN A 80 -20.31 -2.40 -31.70
N ASP A 81 -20.36 -1.58 -32.75
CA ASP A 81 -19.83 -0.21 -32.72
C ASP A 81 -20.41 0.65 -31.60
N ASP A 82 -21.66 0.41 -31.23
CA ASP A 82 -22.35 1.13 -30.16
C ASP A 82 -21.81 0.82 -28.75
N ASP A 83 -21.06 -0.27 -28.57
CA ASP A 83 -20.49 -0.66 -27.27
C ASP A 83 -19.49 0.37 -26.73
N VAL A 84 -18.82 1.11 -27.60
CA VAL A 84 -17.84 2.13 -27.18
C VAL A 84 -18.52 3.40 -26.67
N LYS A 85 -19.81 3.61 -26.96
CA LYS A 85 -20.50 4.85 -26.59
C LYS A 85 -20.55 5.00 -25.08
N GLY A 86 -20.11 6.17 -24.59
CA GLY A 86 -20.10 6.49 -23.16
C GLY A 86 -19.01 5.79 -22.34
N GLN A 87 -18.10 5.04 -22.98
CA GLN A 87 -16.97 4.44 -22.30
C GLN A 87 -15.87 5.47 -22.04
N TYR A 88 -15.22 5.37 -20.90
CA TYR A 88 -14.06 6.19 -20.56
C TYR A 88 -12.78 5.57 -21.13
N MET A 89 -12.70 4.24 -21.09
CA MET A 89 -11.55 3.46 -21.57
C MET A 89 -12.02 2.19 -22.27
N VAL A 90 -11.34 1.81 -23.35
CA VAL A 90 -11.57 0.57 -24.09
C VAL A 90 -10.29 -0.25 -24.14
N LEU A 91 -10.37 -1.52 -23.77
CA LEU A 91 -9.27 -2.48 -23.80
C LEU A 91 -9.62 -3.60 -24.78
N THR A 92 -8.88 -3.71 -25.88
CA THR A 92 -9.09 -4.82 -26.82
C THR A 92 -8.14 -5.97 -26.48
N ALA A 93 -8.69 -7.17 -26.46
CA ALA A 93 -8.01 -8.43 -26.20
C ALA A 93 -8.47 -9.47 -27.23
N LEU A 94 -8.41 -9.08 -28.51
CA LEU A 94 -8.83 -9.88 -29.66
C LEU A 94 -7.62 -10.25 -30.51
N ASP A 95 -7.62 -11.46 -31.06
CA ASP A 95 -6.59 -11.90 -32.03
C ASP A 95 -6.79 -11.23 -33.41
N ASP A 96 -8.04 -10.83 -33.73
CA ASP A 96 -8.34 -10.15 -34.98
C ASP A 96 -7.87 -8.69 -34.95
N SER A 97 -6.77 -8.45 -35.66
CA SER A 97 -6.18 -7.12 -35.80
C SER A 97 -7.06 -6.13 -36.57
N THR A 98 -7.96 -6.60 -37.44
CA THR A 98 -8.88 -5.75 -38.22
C THR A 98 -9.97 -5.17 -37.33
N ILE A 99 -10.60 -6.01 -36.51
CA ILE A 99 -11.59 -5.55 -35.52
C ILE A 99 -10.92 -4.63 -34.51
N SER A 100 -9.72 -4.98 -34.03
CA SER A 100 -8.97 -4.13 -33.10
C SER A 100 -8.65 -2.74 -33.66
N ARG A 101 -8.26 -2.65 -34.95
CA ARG A 101 -8.06 -1.37 -35.65
C ARG A 101 -9.35 -0.56 -35.79
N HIS A 102 -10.46 -1.24 -36.08
CA HIS A 102 -11.79 -0.61 -36.17
C HIS A 102 -12.20 -0.01 -34.82
N ILE A 103 -12.11 -0.78 -33.74
CA ILE A 103 -12.37 -0.31 -32.37
C ILE A 103 -11.50 0.90 -32.02
N HIS A 104 -10.20 0.84 -32.33
CA HIS A 104 -9.30 1.97 -32.13
C HIS A 104 -9.80 3.22 -32.86
N SER A 105 -10.16 3.11 -34.15
CA SER A 105 -10.68 4.23 -34.94
C SER A 105 -11.93 4.85 -34.30
N LEU A 106 -12.89 4.02 -33.89
CA LEU A 106 -14.10 4.47 -33.20
C LEU A 106 -13.77 5.21 -31.89
N CYS A 107 -12.84 4.68 -31.10
CA CYS A 107 -12.39 5.31 -29.85
C CYS A 107 -11.75 6.68 -30.12
N LYS A 108 -10.92 6.80 -31.15
CA LYS A 108 -10.30 8.10 -31.51
C LYS A 108 -11.30 9.14 -31.94
N GLN A 109 -12.32 8.76 -32.70
CA GLN A 109 -13.39 9.66 -33.11
C GLN A 109 -14.16 10.22 -31.89
N GLN A 110 -14.30 9.42 -30.84
CA GLN A 110 -15.03 9.78 -29.62
C GLN A 110 -14.12 10.27 -28.47
N LYS A 111 -12.81 10.41 -28.72
CA LYS A 111 -11.79 10.78 -27.71
C LYS A 111 -11.75 9.85 -26.49
N ILE A 112 -12.01 8.57 -26.72
CA ILE A 112 -11.96 7.50 -25.72
C ILE A 112 -10.53 6.95 -25.65
N ILE A 113 -10.03 6.72 -24.45
CA ILE A 113 -8.71 6.11 -24.23
C ILE A 113 -8.75 4.65 -24.65
N VAL A 114 -7.78 4.22 -25.45
CA VAL A 114 -7.75 2.85 -25.95
C VAL A 114 -6.38 2.20 -25.75
N ASN A 115 -6.41 0.93 -25.32
CA ASN A 115 -5.27 0.02 -25.36
C ASN A 115 -5.62 -1.16 -26.24
N VAL A 116 -4.88 -1.34 -27.33
CA VAL A 116 -5.01 -2.47 -28.23
C VAL A 116 -3.91 -3.48 -27.91
N ALA A 117 -4.29 -4.67 -27.42
CA ALA A 117 -3.31 -5.72 -27.12
C ALA A 117 -2.38 -5.99 -28.30
N ASP A 118 -1.08 -6.14 -28.01
CA ASP A 118 -0.01 -6.48 -28.95
C ASP A 118 0.20 -5.53 -30.15
N VAL A 119 -0.53 -4.41 -30.22
CA VAL A 119 -0.36 -3.40 -31.27
C VAL A 119 0.03 -2.05 -30.66
N ILE A 120 1.34 -1.89 -30.41
CA ILE A 120 1.95 -0.71 -29.76
C ILE A 120 1.49 0.63 -30.38
N PRO A 121 1.49 0.81 -31.73
CA PRO A 121 1.10 2.10 -32.33
C PRO A 121 -0.37 2.50 -32.12
N LEU A 122 -1.21 1.57 -31.67
CA LEU A 122 -2.64 1.78 -31.44
C LEU A 122 -2.98 1.89 -29.94
N CYS A 123 -1.98 2.06 -29.08
CA CYS A 123 -2.15 2.20 -27.64
C CYS A 123 -1.91 3.65 -27.18
N ASP A 124 -2.82 4.20 -26.37
CA ASP A 124 -2.58 5.47 -25.66
C ASP A 124 -1.67 5.32 -24.44
N PHE A 125 -1.62 4.12 -23.89
CA PHE A 125 -0.84 3.80 -22.71
C PHE A 125 -0.39 2.34 -22.74
N PHE A 126 0.60 2.01 -21.93
CA PHE A 126 1.08 0.64 -21.76
C PHE A 126 0.82 0.16 -20.33
N PHE A 127 0.43 -1.10 -20.22
CA PHE A 127 0.49 -1.79 -18.94
C PHE A 127 1.96 -2.08 -18.60
N GLY A 128 2.32 -1.86 -17.34
CA GLY A 128 3.62 -2.22 -16.78
C GLY A 128 3.58 -3.52 -15.99
N SER A 129 4.73 -3.93 -15.48
CA SER A 129 4.82 -4.99 -14.48
C SER A 129 4.57 -4.37 -13.11
N VAL A 130 3.50 -4.78 -12.42
CA VAL A 130 3.02 -4.12 -11.20
C VAL A 130 3.17 -5.01 -9.97
N ILE A 131 3.64 -4.43 -8.87
CA ILE A 131 3.55 -4.99 -7.51
C ILE A 131 2.39 -4.29 -6.82
N ARG A 132 1.55 -5.05 -6.10
CA ARG A 132 0.49 -4.50 -5.26
C ARG A 132 0.52 -5.17 -3.89
N ARG A 133 0.70 -4.39 -2.83
CA ARG A 133 0.65 -4.84 -1.43
C ARG A 133 -0.18 -3.85 -0.62
N GLY A 134 -1.45 -4.17 -0.40
CA GLY A 134 -2.41 -3.23 0.17
C GLY A 134 -2.44 -1.92 -0.64
N PRO A 135 -2.21 -0.74 -0.01
CA PRO A 135 -2.17 0.55 -0.69
C PRO A 135 -0.89 0.80 -1.49
N LEU A 136 0.19 0.03 -1.27
CA LEU A 136 1.43 0.18 -2.03
C LEU A 136 1.27 -0.38 -3.45
N GLN A 137 1.60 0.45 -4.43
CA GLN A 137 1.71 0.05 -5.83
C GLN A 137 3.05 0.50 -6.40
N VAL A 138 3.74 -0.42 -7.08
CA VAL A 138 4.99 -0.12 -7.79
C VAL A 138 4.87 -0.64 -9.21
N MET A 139 5.12 0.21 -10.21
CA MET A 139 5.09 -0.16 -11.61
C MET A 139 6.49 -0.05 -12.23
N VAL A 140 6.90 -1.12 -12.92
CA VAL A 140 8.09 -1.14 -13.77
C VAL A 140 7.65 -1.10 -15.23
N SER A 141 8.07 -0.07 -15.96
CA SER A 141 7.84 0.09 -17.39
C SER A 141 9.15 0.11 -18.16
N THR A 142 9.18 -0.54 -19.32
CA THR A 142 10.30 -0.52 -20.28
C THR A 142 9.92 0.15 -21.60
N GLY A 143 8.82 0.92 -21.61
CA GLY A 143 8.31 1.57 -22.82
C GLY A 143 7.96 0.58 -23.94
N GLY A 144 7.45 -0.61 -23.57
CA GLY A 144 7.09 -1.67 -24.51
C GLY A 144 8.27 -2.49 -25.08
N LYS A 145 9.53 -2.18 -24.69
CA LYS A 145 10.72 -2.82 -25.29
C LYS A 145 11.11 -4.17 -24.69
N GLY A 146 10.74 -4.44 -23.45
CA GLY A 146 11.25 -5.62 -22.73
C GLY A 146 10.34 -6.05 -21.59
N PRO A 147 9.21 -6.74 -21.85
CA PRO A 147 8.30 -7.20 -20.81
C PRO A 147 8.94 -8.22 -19.86
N ARG A 148 9.81 -9.11 -20.38
CA ARG A 148 10.55 -10.07 -19.54
C ARG A 148 11.53 -9.38 -18.58
N ILE A 149 12.24 -8.35 -19.05
CA ILE A 149 13.16 -7.58 -18.22
C ILE A 149 12.39 -6.77 -17.17
N ALA A 150 11.26 -6.15 -17.55
CA ALA A 150 10.38 -5.47 -16.61
C ALA A 150 9.94 -6.40 -15.48
N ASN A 151 9.53 -7.64 -15.81
CA ASN A 151 9.13 -8.63 -14.82
C ASN A 151 10.29 -9.04 -13.89
N ARG A 152 11.49 -9.25 -14.43
CA ARG A 152 12.67 -9.58 -13.63
C ARG A 152 13.03 -8.46 -12.63
N ILE A 153 13.05 -7.21 -13.08
CA ILE A 153 13.30 -6.04 -12.22
C ILE A 153 12.19 -5.91 -11.17
N ARG A 154 10.92 -6.09 -11.57
CA ARG A 154 9.79 -6.08 -10.65
C ARG A 154 9.97 -7.13 -9.54
N LYS A 155 10.38 -8.37 -9.86
CA LYS A 155 10.66 -9.41 -8.86
C LYS A 155 11.76 -9.00 -7.90
N MET A 156 12.86 -8.44 -8.40
CA MET A 156 13.95 -7.95 -7.53
C MET A 156 13.48 -6.86 -6.56
N ILE A 157 12.61 -5.95 -7.02
CA ILE A 157 12.00 -4.93 -6.15
C ILE A 157 11.07 -5.59 -5.13
N GLU A 158 10.22 -6.53 -5.57
CA GLU A 158 9.28 -7.24 -4.72
C GLU A 158 9.98 -8.02 -3.59
N ASP A 159 11.10 -8.66 -3.88
CA ASP A 159 11.91 -9.40 -2.90
C ASP A 159 12.59 -8.47 -1.88
N ALA A 160 12.90 -7.23 -2.29
CA ALA A 160 13.54 -6.23 -1.43
C ALA A 160 12.55 -5.44 -0.57
N LEU A 161 11.26 -5.45 -0.90
CA LEU A 161 10.23 -4.73 -0.14
C LEU A 161 9.87 -5.49 1.14
N PRO A 162 9.88 -4.83 2.32
CA PRO A 162 9.34 -5.41 3.55
C PRO A 162 7.90 -5.89 3.38
N HIS A 163 7.54 -6.99 4.04
CA HIS A 163 6.22 -7.61 3.90
C HIS A 163 5.08 -6.70 4.41
N ASP A 164 5.38 -5.91 5.44
CA ASP A 164 4.50 -5.06 6.22
C ASP A 164 4.38 -3.61 5.71
N CYS A 165 4.98 -3.28 4.55
CA CYS A 165 4.90 -1.94 3.96
C CYS A 165 3.45 -1.43 3.80
N GLY A 166 2.51 -2.33 3.47
CA GLY A 166 1.11 -1.96 3.32
C GLY A 166 0.50 -1.46 4.63
N GLU A 167 0.76 -2.14 5.73
CA GLU A 167 0.28 -1.78 7.07
C GLU A 167 0.90 -0.48 7.56
N ALA A 168 2.19 -0.27 7.33
CA ALA A 168 2.86 1.01 7.62
C ALA A 168 2.18 2.20 6.91
N ILE A 169 1.82 2.03 5.63
CA ILE A 169 1.14 3.09 4.86
C ILE A 169 -0.25 3.37 5.43
N GLU A 170 -1.03 2.34 5.74
CA GLU A 170 -2.36 2.49 6.35
C GLU A 170 -2.27 3.20 7.71
N ASN A 171 -1.33 2.80 8.58
CA ASN A 171 -1.13 3.41 9.89
C ASN A 171 -0.75 4.90 9.80
N VAL A 172 0.16 5.25 8.88
CA VAL A 172 0.52 6.65 8.61
C VAL A 172 -0.68 7.42 8.03
N GLY A 173 -1.49 6.77 7.19
CA GLY A 173 -2.73 7.33 6.67
C GLY A 173 -3.74 7.68 7.77
N THR A 174 -3.96 6.76 8.71
CA THR A 174 -4.81 6.96 9.89
C THR A 174 -4.28 8.06 10.79
N LEU A 175 -2.99 8.05 11.12
CA LEU A 175 -2.35 9.12 11.90
C LEU A 175 -2.54 10.49 11.25
N ARG A 176 -2.36 10.59 9.93
CA ARG A 176 -2.57 11.83 9.17
C ARG A 176 -4.03 12.28 9.21
N ALA A 177 -4.98 11.36 9.13
CA ALA A 177 -6.40 11.68 9.20
C ALA A 177 -6.79 12.21 10.59
N GLU A 178 -6.27 11.60 11.65
CA GLU A 178 -6.51 12.03 13.04
C GLU A 178 -5.84 13.36 13.36
N LEU A 179 -4.60 13.56 12.92
CA LEU A 179 -3.92 14.85 13.03
C LEU A 179 -4.75 15.96 12.37
N ARG A 180 -5.38 15.68 11.22
CA ARG A 180 -6.26 16.64 10.54
C ARG A 180 -7.56 16.91 11.31
N ARG A 181 -8.06 15.96 12.11
CA ARG A 181 -9.21 16.20 13.01
C ARG A 181 -8.82 17.06 14.21
N ARG A 182 -7.64 16.81 14.81
CA ARG A 182 -7.12 17.55 15.97
C ARG A 182 -6.72 18.99 15.62
N ALA A 183 -6.15 19.16 14.42
CA ALA A 183 -5.70 20.44 13.87
C ALA A 183 -6.41 20.72 12.52
N PRO A 184 -7.70 21.13 12.51
CA PRO A 184 -8.50 21.24 11.28
C PRO A 184 -8.23 22.50 10.46
N ALA A 185 -7.62 23.53 11.05
CA ALA A 185 -7.38 24.81 10.39
C ALA A 185 -6.52 24.63 9.13
N GLN A 186 -6.87 25.31 8.04
CA GLN A 186 -6.13 25.19 6.77
C GLN A 186 -4.70 25.75 6.88
N GLU A 187 -4.51 26.80 7.67
CA GLU A 187 -3.22 27.47 7.90
C GLU A 187 -2.18 26.52 8.51
N GLU A 188 -2.62 25.53 9.28
CA GLU A 188 -1.76 24.51 9.88
C GLU A 188 -1.29 23.44 8.88
N GLY A 189 -1.73 23.49 7.62
CA GLY A 189 -1.37 22.51 6.60
C GLY A 189 0.13 22.32 6.41
N LYS A 190 0.90 23.42 6.42
CA LYS A 190 2.37 23.37 6.33
C LYS A 190 3.00 22.74 7.58
N ARG A 191 2.50 23.10 8.77
CA ARG A 191 2.97 22.58 10.05
C ARG A 191 2.68 21.08 10.17
N ARG A 192 1.46 20.63 9.82
CA ARG A 192 1.08 19.22 9.79
C ARG A 192 2.00 18.41 8.86
N MET A 193 2.27 18.93 7.67
CA MET A 193 3.17 18.27 6.72
C MET A 193 4.58 18.14 7.28
N ALA A 194 5.16 19.25 7.76
CA ALA A 194 6.51 19.25 8.32
C ALA A 194 6.64 18.32 9.53
N TRP A 195 5.64 18.28 10.40
CA TRP A 195 5.62 17.39 11.56
C TRP A 195 5.49 15.92 11.16
N MET A 196 4.59 15.59 10.22
CA MET A 196 4.43 14.22 9.70
C MET A 196 5.73 13.69 9.07
N VAL A 197 6.44 14.53 8.30
CA VAL A 197 7.76 14.16 7.75
C VAL A 197 8.72 13.79 8.88
N ARG A 198 8.84 14.62 9.92
CA ARG A 198 9.72 14.33 11.07
C ARG A 198 9.32 13.05 11.80
N VAL A 199 8.03 12.74 11.95
CA VAL A 199 7.58 11.48 12.57
C VAL A 199 7.97 10.29 11.70
N CYS A 200 7.68 10.33 10.40
CA CYS A 200 8.03 9.26 9.47
C CYS A 200 9.55 9.04 9.36
N ASP A 201 10.37 10.09 9.38
CA ASP A 201 11.83 9.98 9.32
C ASP A 201 12.45 9.38 10.60
N ARG A 202 11.74 9.46 11.74
CA ARG A 202 12.20 8.95 13.04
C ARG A 202 11.84 7.48 13.28
N TRP A 203 10.94 6.92 12.48
CA TRP A 203 10.41 5.57 12.64
C TRP A 203 10.80 4.69 11.46
N SER A 204 11.22 3.45 11.71
CA SER A 204 11.41 2.48 10.63
C SER A 204 10.07 2.02 10.04
N LEU A 205 10.09 1.44 8.83
CA LEU A 205 8.88 0.86 8.22
C LEU A 205 8.24 -0.19 9.13
N GLU A 206 9.05 -1.05 9.76
CA GLU A 206 8.59 -2.08 10.71
C GLU A 206 7.91 -1.45 11.94
N GLN A 207 8.46 -0.36 12.46
CA GLN A 207 7.87 0.36 13.59
C GLN A 207 6.56 1.06 13.21
N LEU A 208 6.48 1.63 12.00
CA LEU A 208 5.26 2.23 11.48
C LEU A 208 4.18 1.18 11.22
N ALA A 209 4.55 -0.02 10.78
CA ALA A 209 3.63 -1.14 10.64
C ALA A 209 3.12 -1.62 12.02
N ALA A 210 3.99 -1.68 13.03
CA ALA A 210 3.61 -2.07 14.39
C ALA A 210 2.86 -0.99 15.19
N MET A 211 2.50 0.15 14.58
CA MET A 211 1.84 1.28 15.26
C MET A 211 0.38 0.93 15.61
N ASP A 212 0.15 0.69 16.90
CA ASP A 212 -1.20 0.56 17.45
C ASP A 212 -1.83 1.92 17.81
N ASP A 213 -3.11 1.90 18.18
CA ASP A 213 -3.86 3.12 18.49
C ASP A 213 -3.36 3.82 19.75
N ALA A 214 -2.79 3.09 20.73
CA ALA A 214 -2.24 3.67 21.94
C ALA A 214 -0.91 4.40 21.67
N MET A 215 -0.07 3.86 20.78
CA MET A 215 1.11 4.55 20.28
C MET A 215 0.71 5.78 19.48
N ARG A 216 -0.28 5.66 18.60
CA ARG A 216 -0.78 6.74 17.75
C ARG A 216 -1.25 7.95 18.56
N GLU A 217 -2.03 7.73 19.62
CA GLU A 217 -2.48 8.80 20.51
C GLU A 217 -1.30 9.52 21.17
N LYS A 218 -0.30 8.78 21.67
CA LYS A 218 0.91 9.39 22.25
C LYS A 218 1.70 10.18 21.22
N ILE A 219 1.81 9.68 19.99
CA ILE A 219 2.46 10.41 18.90
C ILE A 219 1.73 11.74 18.69
N LEU A 220 0.39 11.72 18.66
CA LEU A 220 -0.44 12.93 18.51
C LEU A 220 -0.29 13.90 19.68
N ASP A 221 -0.04 13.47 20.91
CA ASP A 221 0.25 14.39 22.03
C ASP A 221 1.50 15.23 21.79
N GLY A 222 2.49 14.69 21.06
CA GLY A 222 3.67 15.43 20.64
C GLY A 222 3.36 16.62 19.72
N TRP A 223 2.20 16.64 19.05
CA TRP A 223 1.80 17.74 18.15
C TRP A 223 1.72 19.08 18.86
N GLU A 224 1.13 19.14 20.07
CA GLU A 224 0.86 20.39 20.78
C GLU A 224 2.16 21.15 21.06
N ASP A 225 3.22 20.42 21.41
CA ASP A 225 4.55 20.95 21.71
C ASP A 225 5.49 20.95 20.47
N ASP A 226 4.97 20.67 19.27
CA ASP A 226 5.74 20.50 18.02
C ASP A 226 6.85 19.41 18.08
N ARG A 227 6.70 18.44 18.98
CA ARG A 227 7.61 17.31 19.18
C ARG A 227 7.20 16.11 18.32
N ALA A 228 8.10 15.61 17.50
CA ALA A 228 7.92 14.35 16.80
C ALA A 228 8.51 13.21 17.65
N LEU A 229 7.68 12.42 18.31
CA LEU A 229 8.17 11.38 19.23
C LEU A 229 8.86 10.22 18.47
N TYR A 230 9.87 9.62 19.10
CA TYR A 230 10.49 8.37 18.64
C TYR A 230 9.68 7.16 19.09
N TYR A 231 9.89 6.02 18.44
CA TYR A 231 9.29 4.74 18.83
C TYR A 231 9.56 4.39 20.31
N ALA A 232 10.77 4.68 20.81
CA ALA A 232 11.14 4.45 22.21
C ALA A 232 10.34 5.29 23.21
N ASP A 233 9.94 6.50 22.82
CA ASP A 233 9.20 7.43 23.68
C ASP A 233 7.78 6.92 23.96
N VAL A 234 7.18 6.22 22.99
CA VAL A 234 5.79 5.76 23.09
C VAL A 234 5.65 4.33 23.64
N THR A 235 6.71 3.52 23.54
CA THR A 235 6.76 2.12 24.01
C THR A 235 7.30 1.96 25.43
N SER A 236 8.11 2.89 25.92
CA SER A 236 8.70 2.83 27.27
C SER A 236 7.64 2.85 28.40
N ALA A 237 6.50 3.52 28.20
CA ALA A 237 5.41 3.54 29.17
C ALA A 237 4.56 2.25 29.21
N SER A 238 4.41 1.51 28.10
CA SER A 238 3.67 0.23 28.09
C SER A 238 4.48 -0.94 28.66
N THR A 239 5.81 -0.83 28.60
CA THR A 239 6.72 -1.82 29.18
C THR A 239 6.65 -1.82 30.73
N LEU A 240 6.53 -0.66 31.37
CA LEU A 240 6.38 -0.58 32.83
C LEU A 240 5.02 -1.12 33.32
N ALA A 241 3.95 -0.90 32.55
CA ALA A 241 2.61 -1.43 32.87
C ALA A 241 2.55 -2.97 32.73
N SER A 242 3.18 -3.55 31.70
CA SER A 242 3.25 -5.00 31.52
C SER A 242 4.19 -5.70 32.51
N ILE A 243 5.28 -5.04 32.92
CA ILE A 243 6.12 -5.50 34.02
C ILE A 243 5.34 -5.45 35.34
N SER A 244 4.61 -4.37 35.64
CA SER A 244 3.76 -4.26 36.84
C SER A 244 2.72 -5.39 36.95
N LEU A 245 2.00 -5.72 35.87
CA LEU A 245 1.04 -6.83 35.85
C LEU A 245 1.69 -8.22 35.96
N LYS A 246 2.86 -8.44 35.34
CA LYS A 246 3.63 -9.69 35.50
C LYS A 246 4.14 -9.85 36.94
N TRP A 247 4.55 -8.76 37.59
CA TRP A 247 5.01 -8.77 38.97
C TRP A 247 3.88 -9.06 39.96
N GLN A 248 2.69 -8.48 39.77
CA GLN A 248 1.51 -8.77 40.60
C GLN A 248 1.07 -10.25 40.51
N SER A 249 1.25 -10.90 39.36
CA SER A 249 0.93 -12.33 39.19
C SER A 249 2.03 -13.27 39.70
N LEU A 250 3.30 -12.87 39.65
CA LEU A 250 4.43 -13.63 40.19
C LEU A 250 4.47 -13.61 41.74
N TRP A 251 4.10 -12.49 42.38
CA TRP A 251 4.02 -12.40 43.84
C TRP A 251 2.90 -13.26 44.44
N ARG A 252 1.82 -13.51 43.69
CA ARG A 252 0.74 -14.43 44.08
C ARG A 252 1.12 -15.92 44.01
N ARG A 253 2.22 -16.27 43.33
CA ARG A 253 2.68 -17.66 43.12
C ARG A 253 3.93 -18.04 43.91
N CYS A 254 4.50 -17.12 44.69
CA CYS A 254 5.73 -17.37 45.43
C CYS A 254 5.42 -18.00 46.82
N PRO A 255 5.83 -19.24 47.12
CA PRO A 255 5.49 -19.94 48.38
C PRO A 255 6.14 -19.32 49.62
N TYR A 256 7.11 -18.42 49.45
CA TYR A 256 7.94 -17.88 50.52
C TYR A 256 7.35 -16.61 51.18
N SER A 257 6.33 -15.98 50.61
CA SER A 257 5.72 -14.75 51.14
C SER A 257 4.70 -14.98 52.26
N ARG A 258 4.40 -16.24 52.63
CA ARG A 258 3.53 -16.54 53.77
C ARG A 258 4.25 -16.54 55.14
N ALA A 259 5.58 -16.46 55.17
CA ALA A 259 6.35 -16.65 56.41
C ALA A 259 7.19 -15.44 56.87
N ALA A 260 7.14 -14.30 56.18
CA ALA A 260 7.82 -13.10 56.65
C ALA A 260 6.86 -11.90 56.60
N GLY A 261 6.55 -11.36 57.78
CA GLY A 261 5.81 -10.11 57.93
C GLY A 261 6.52 -8.90 57.30
N GLN A 262 5.99 -7.71 57.57
CA GLN A 262 6.26 -6.39 56.96
C GLN A 262 7.73 -5.99 56.61
N PHE A 263 8.75 -6.75 56.99
CA PHE A 263 10.17 -6.51 56.68
C PHE A 263 10.66 -7.03 55.31
N GLY A 264 9.93 -7.90 54.61
CA GLY A 264 10.36 -8.46 53.31
C GLY A 264 10.29 -7.48 52.13
N ILE A 265 9.46 -6.44 52.21
CA ILE A 265 9.21 -5.49 51.12
C ILE A 265 10.42 -4.57 50.89
N LEU A 266 11.09 -4.14 51.97
CA LEU A 266 12.23 -3.21 51.88
C LEU A 266 13.51 -3.89 51.35
N ALA A 267 13.76 -5.14 51.75
CA ALA A 267 14.97 -5.88 51.33
C ALA A 267 14.94 -6.22 49.82
N GLY A 268 13.77 -6.55 49.27
CA GLY A 268 13.61 -6.82 47.85
C GLY A 268 13.79 -5.58 46.96
N LEU A 269 13.31 -4.41 47.41
CA LEU A 269 13.48 -3.14 46.69
C LEU A 269 14.93 -2.65 46.70
N MET A 270 15.65 -2.76 47.82
CA MET A 270 17.08 -2.40 47.89
C MET A 270 17.96 -3.35 47.05
N GLY A 271 17.70 -4.66 47.07
CA GLY A 271 18.45 -5.63 46.27
C GLY A 271 18.28 -5.42 44.76
N PHE A 272 17.07 -5.08 44.31
CA PHE A 272 16.79 -4.81 42.89
C PHE A 272 17.42 -3.49 42.41
N SER A 273 17.42 -2.46 43.27
CA SER A 273 18.09 -1.18 42.99
C SER A 273 19.61 -1.36 42.81
N PHE A 274 20.24 -2.18 43.65
CA PHE A 274 21.66 -2.54 43.50
C PHE A 274 21.93 -3.38 42.25
N GLY A 275 21.03 -4.29 41.87
CA GLY A 275 21.14 -5.11 40.66
C GLY A 275 21.05 -4.32 39.35
N ILE A 276 20.13 -3.34 39.28
CA ILE A 276 20.01 -2.44 38.12
C ILE A 276 21.23 -1.52 38.01
N ALA A 277 21.69 -0.96 39.13
CA ALA A 277 22.88 -0.09 39.15
C ALA A 277 24.16 -0.82 38.71
N SER A 278 24.33 -2.08 39.13
CA SER A 278 25.47 -2.92 38.72
C SER A 278 25.39 -3.36 37.25
N THR A 279 24.20 -3.63 36.72
CA THR A 279 24.01 -3.97 35.30
C THR A 279 24.24 -2.77 34.38
N LEU A 280 23.77 -1.58 34.77
CA LEU A 280 24.06 -0.33 34.07
C LEU A 280 25.55 -0.02 34.10
N ALA A 281 26.21 -0.12 35.26
CA ALA A 281 27.66 0.10 35.38
C ALA A 281 28.48 -0.85 34.49
N PHE A 282 28.05 -2.13 34.36
CA PHE A 282 28.71 -3.10 33.49
C PHE A 282 28.53 -2.78 32.00
N GLN A 283 27.36 -2.28 31.59
CA GLN A 283 27.12 -1.85 30.21
C GLN A 283 27.89 -0.58 29.85
N THR A 284 28.02 0.39 30.78
CA THR A 284 28.80 1.61 30.54
C THR A 284 30.30 1.34 30.41
N ILE A 285 30.84 0.35 31.13
CA ILE A 285 32.24 -0.07 31.01
C ILE A 285 32.52 -0.79 29.68
N ARG A 286 31.53 -1.52 29.15
CA ARG A 286 31.67 -2.27 27.89
C ARG A 286 31.60 -1.39 26.64
N LEU A 287 30.99 -0.19 26.74
CA LEU A 287 30.88 0.79 25.65
C LEU A 287 32.07 1.75 25.54
N LYS A 288 33.04 1.69 26.47
CA LYS A 288 34.26 2.52 26.49
C LYS A 288 35.55 1.76 26.11
N ARG A 289 35.45 0.55 25.57
CA ARG A 289 36.56 -0.22 24.99
C ARG A 289 36.36 -0.40 23.49
#